data_AF-A0A841LRW2-F1
#
_entry.id   AF-A0A841LRW2-F1
#
_cell.length_a   1.000
_cell.length_b   1.000
_cell.length_c   1.000
_cell.angle_alpha   90.00
_cell.angle_beta   90.00
_cell.angle_gamma   90.00
#
_symmetry.space_group_name_H-M   'P 1'
#
loop_
_entity.id
_entity.type
_entity.pdbx_description
1 polymer ?
#
loop_
_entity_poly.entity_id
_entity_poly.type
_entity_poly.pdbx_seq_one_letter_code
_entity_poly.pdbx_strand_id
1 'polypeptide(L)'
;MNRLIAITIALLLSASSNAQTSYKITGKIPATHKATRAVMSYPPDDKGGKYAADTTNIHNGKFEFSGNIGRPQMAELNLIIPRKAGERTRRSESEEDGGMKNVALFYLDGNINVTFDTSGIATYTGGGKEQKAWESYSNEAITRSKSLKGADGGMEFYEVLVSDMVKRFPDNYMSVDLMDLFTQSSINPKLIEPMYNNLSKRMQHSEKVLGWKPKLDEAKLAVSGNVLATEFTLNDTEGNSVALASYRGSYVLVDFWASWCVPCRAENPNVLAAYEKYKDKKFQVLGVSLDEKKEAWLKAIAEDKLPWEQVCDFKAAESPVTKAYNVSSIPANVLIDPNGKIVGKDLRGKALHDTLAELIK
;
A
#
# COMPACT_ATOMS: atom_id res chain seq x y z
N MET A 1 -54.60 10.08 -45.89
CA MET A 1 -54.46 10.57 -44.49
C MET A 1 -53.56 9.60 -43.73
N ASN A 2 -52.24 9.79 -43.79
CA ASN A 2 -51.29 9.03 -42.97
C ASN A 2 -50.77 9.95 -41.87
N ARG A 3 -51.11 9.66 -40.61
CA ARG A 3 -50.53 10.34 -39.45
C ARG A 3 -49.26 9.59 -39.04
N LEU A 4 -48.10 10.18 -39.29
CA LEU A 4 -46.84 9.76 -38.68
C LEU A 4 -46.84 10.20 -37.20
N ILE A 5 -46.65 9.23 -36.31
CA ILE A 5 -46.34 9.44 -34.90
C ILE A 5 -44.82 9.62 -34.80
N ALA A 6 -44.37 10.82 -34.47
CA ALA A 6 -42.97 11.09 -34.16
C ALA A 6 -42.68 10.64 -32.72
N ILE A 7 -41.88 9.60 -32.57
CA ILE A 7 -41.35 9.15 -31.28
C ILE A 7 -40.10 9.99 -31.00
N THR A 8 -40.22 10.93 -30.06
CA THR A 8 -39.10 11.72 -29.55
C THR A 8 -38.30 10.85 -28.58
N ILE A 9 -37.18 10.30 -29.05
CA ILE A 9 -36.20 9.63 -28.19
C ILE A 9 -35.46 10.73 -27.41
N ALA A 10 -35.82 10.90 -26.13
CA ALA A 10 -35.06 11.71 -25.20
C ALA A 10 -33.76 10.97 -24.85
N LEU A 11 -32.66 11.35 -25.49
CA LEU A 11 -31.31 11.01 -25.06
C LEU A 11 -31.05 11.65 -23.69
N LEU A 12 -31.27 10.89 -22.63
CA LEU A 12 -30.71 11.16 -21.30
C LEU A 12 -29.19 11.02 -21.40
N LEU A 13 -28.52 12.09 -21.84
CA LEU A 13 -27.11 12.30 -21.54
C LEU A 13 -27.00 12.44 -20.03
N SER A 14 -26.59 11.38 -19.35
CA SER A 14 -26.10 11.43 -17.98
C SER A 14 -24.89 12.35 -17.96
N ALA A 15 -25.12 13.64 -17.76
CA ALA A 15 -24.09 14.58 -17.39
C ALA A 15 -23.59 14.16 -16.01
N SER A 16 -22.53 13.34 -16.00
CA SER A 16 -21.71 13.14 -14.82
C SER A 16 -21.05 14.48 -14.51
N SER A 17 -21.77 15.36 -13.81
CA SER A 17 -21.18 16.56 -13.25
C SER A 17 -20.20 16.09 -12.17
N ASN A 18 -18.93 15.90 -12.52
CA ASN A 18 -17.88 15.83 -11.53
C ASN A 18 -17.87 17.20 -10.85
N ALA A 19 -18.47 17.27 -9.66
CA ALA A 19 -18.51 18.49 -8.89
C ALA A 19 -17.06 18.87 -8.54
N GLN A 20 -16.56 19.94 -9.15
CA GLN A 20 -15.27 20.50 -8.79
C GLN A 20 -15.30 20.85 -7.29
N THR A 21 -14.25 20.47 -6.58
CA THR A 21 -14.06 20.83 -5.17
C THR A 21 -13.28 22.14 -5.14
N SER A 22 -13.89 23.16 -4.55
CA SER A 22 -13.21 24.42 -4.27
C SER A 22 -12.47 24.34 -2.94
N TYR A 23 -11.32 25.00 -2.88
CA TYR A 23 -10.57 25.16 -1.64
C TYR A 23 -10.08 26.59 -1.48
N LYS A 24 -9.94 26.99 -0.22
CA LYS A 24 -9.22 28.20 0.19
C LYS A 24 -8.41 27.89 1.44
N ILE A 25 -7.10 27.96 1.33
CA ILE A 25 -6.18 27.74 2.44
C ILE A 25 -5.64 29.10 2.86
N THR A 26 -5.85 29.48 4.11
CA THR A 26 -5.17 30.64 4.68
C THR A 26 -4.25 30.18 5.79
N GLY A 27 -3.15 30.89 6.02
CA GLY A 27 -2.31 30.58 7.16
C GLY A 27 -1.64 31.77 7.78
N LYS A 28 -1.30 31.61 9.06
CA LYS A 28 -0.59 32.62 9.86
C LYS A 28 0.59 31.99 10.56
N ILE A 29 1.80 32.45 10.21
CA ILE A 29 3.05 32.02 10.84
C ILE A 29 3.42 32.96 12.01
N PRO A 30 4.02 32.44 13.10
CA PRO A 30 4.58 33.26 14.17
C PRO A 30 5.64 34.24 13.65
N ALA A 31 5.73 35.42 14.25
CA ALA A 31 6.72 36.44 13.88
C ALA A 31 8.17 35.97 14.07
N THR A 32 8.40 34.94 14.89
CA THR A 32 9.70 34.29 15.09
C THR A 32 10.14 33.45 13.88
N HIS A 33 9.21 33.06 13.01
CA HIS A 33 9.50 32.24 11.83
C HIS A 33 9.93 33.12 10.64
N LYS A 34 11.04 32.77 9.99
CA LYS A 34 11.67 33.57 8.91
C LYS A 34 11.24 33.16 7.50
N ALA A 35 10.13 32.45 7.37
CA ALA A 35 9.70 31.96 6.06
C ALA A 35 9.19 33.13 5.21
N THR A 36 9.56 33.15 3.93
CA THR A 36 9.15 34.20 2.99
C THR A 36 8.21 33.69 1.91
N ARG A 37 8.15 32.37 1.69
CA ARG A 37 7.23 31.75 0.74
C ARG A 37 6.58 30.52 1.37
N ALA A 38 5.34 30.27 0.97
CA ALA A 38 4.64 29.02 1.22
C ALA A 38 4.49 28.30 -0.12
N VAL A 39 4.75 27.00 -0.14
CA VAL A 39 4.59 26.12 -1.30
C VAL A 39 3.62 25.03 -0.92
N MET A 40 2.56 24.87 -1.72
CA MET A 40 1.58 23.80 -1.54
C MET A 40 1.71 22.83 -2.71
N SER A 41 1.92 21.56 -2.42
CA SER A 41 2.03 20.50 -3.44
C SER A 41 1.04 19.38 -3.16
N TYR A 42 0.47 18.81 -4.21
CA TYR A 42 -0.48 17.71 -4.12
C TYR A 42 -0.34 16.77 -5.32
N PRO A 43 -0.59 15.46 -5.13
CA PRO A 43 -0.52 14.49 -6.21
C PRO A 43 -1.55 14.80 -7.30
N PRO A 44 -1.43 14.19 -8.49
CA PRO A 44 -2.52 14.23 -9.48
C PRO A 44 -3.81 13.63 -8.91
N ASP A 45 -4.93 13.94 -9.56
CA ASP A 45 -6.19 13.29 -9.23
C ASP A 45 -6.20 11.83 -9.71
N ASP A 46 -7.33 11.16 -9.58
CA ASP A 46 -7.43 9.73 -9.92
C ASP A 46 -7.22 9.44 -11.42
N LYS A 47 -7.19 10.47 -12.29
CA LYS A 47 -6.89 10.34 -13.72
C LYS A 47 -5.39 10.29 -14.01
N GLY A 48 -4.56 10.42 -12.98
CA GLY A 48 -3.12 10.52 -13.09
C GLY A 48 -2.68 11.88 -13.65
N GLY A 49 -1.38 12.04 -13.83
CA GLY A 49 -0.78 13.30 -14.25
C GLY A 49 0.45 13.65 -13.43
N LYS A 50 0.87 14.91 -13.52
CA LYS A 50 2.00 15.42 -12.74
C LYS A 50 1.50 15.92 -11.39
N TYR A 51 2.37 15.87 -10.40
CA TYR A 51 2.17 16.63 -9.16
C TYR A 51 1.91 18.09 -9.48
N ALA A 52 0.89 18.65 -8.85
CA ALA A 52 0.61 20.06 -8.90
C ALA A 52 1.35 20.75 -7.74
N ALA A 53 1.84 21.95 -8.00
CA ALA A 53 2.40 22.81 -6.97
C ALA A 53 1.96 24.25 -7.22
N ASP A 54 1.62 24.94 -6.13
CA ASP A 54 1.34 26.37 -6.10
C ASP A 54 2.27 27.03 -5.09
N THR A 55 2.60 28.30 -5.33
CA THR A 55 3.48 29.06 -4.45
C THR A 55 2.97 30.47 -4.25
N THR A 56 2.97 30.91 -3.01
CA THR A 56 2.59 32.26 -2.63
C THR A 56 3.64 32.88 -1.72
N ASN A 57 3.73 34.22 -1.75
CA ASN A 57 4.59 34.96 -0.84
C ASN A 57 3.92 35.12 0.51
N ILE A 58 4.73 35.10 1.57
CA ILE A 58 4.27 35.37 2.92
C ILE A 58 4.38 36.86 3.21
N HIS A 59 3.24 37.52 3.38
CA HIS A 59 3.16 38.95 3.69
C HIS A 59 2.63 39.16 5.10
N ASN A 60 3.39 39.87 5.94
CA ASN A 60 3.06 40.10 7.36
C ASN A 60 2.72 38.79 8.12
N GLY A 61 3.49 37.73 7.84
CA GLY A 61 3.28 36.42 8.43
C GLY A 61 2.02 35.69 7.95
N LYS A 62 1.38 36.13 6.86
CA LYS A 62 0.17 35.51 6.30
C LYS A 62 0.40 35.01 4.88
N PHE A 63 -0.28 33.93 4.52
CA PHE A 63 -0.34 33.41 3.15
C PHE A 63 -1.75 32.93 2.80
N GLU A 64 -2.03 32.84 1.52
CA GLU A 64 -3.30 32.33 0.99
C GLU A 64 -3.09 31.53 -0.30
N PHE A 65 -3.81 30.41 -0.41
CA PHE A 65 -4.00 29.64 -1.63
C PHE A 65 -5.50 29.47 -1.89
N SER A 66 -5.89 29.43 -3.16
CA SER A 66 -7.27 29.14 -3.53
C SER A 66 -7.34 28.52 -4.91
N GLY A 67 -8.26 27.60 -5.12
CA GLY A 67 -8.39 26.93 -6.41
C GLY A 67 -9.58 25.99 -6.47
N ASN A 68 -9.70 25.30 -7.60
CA ASN A 68 -10.68 24.25 -7.84
C ASN A 68 -9.96 23.00 -8.35
N ILE A 69 -10.33 21.84 -7.84
CA ILE A 69 -9.77 20.53 -8.20
C ILE A 69 -10.89 19.53 -8.50
N GLY A 70 -10.58 18.46 -9.22
CA GLY A 70 -11.58 17.46 -9.65
C GLY A 70 -12.21 16.69 -8.49
N ARG A 71 -11.47 16.50 -7.40
CA ARG A 71 -11.90 15.90 -6.13
C ARG A 71 -11.05 16.46 -4.99
N PRO A 72 -11.44 16.31 -3.71
CA PRO A 72 -10.54 16.55 -2.60
C PRO A 72 -9.26 15.71 -2.71
N GLN A 73 -8.11 16.32 -2.46
CA GLN A 73 -6.79 15.66 -2.52
C GLN A 73 -5.95 16.05 -1.31
N MET A 74 -5.13 15.12 -0.83
CA MET A 74 -4.14 15.41 0.20
C MET A 74 -3.08 16.36 -0.35
N ALA A 75 -2.90 17.50 0.31
CA ALA A 75 -1.85 18.45 0.03
C ALA A 75 -0.83 18.51 1.15
N GLU A 76 0.40 18.72 0.74
CA GLU A 76 1.52 19.06 1.59
C GLU A 76 1.77 20.57 1.53
N LEU A 77 1.97 21.17 2.70
CA LEU A 77 2.39 22.56 2.82
C LEU A 77 3.82 22.62 3.34
N ASN A 78 4.63 23.34 2.57
CA ASN A 78 6.02 23.62 2.84
C ASN A 78 6.24 25.12 3.04
N LEU A 79 7.06 25.48 4.04
CA LEU A 79 7.49 26.86 4.25
C LEU A 79 8.95 27.01 3.83
N ILE A 80 9.23 28.03 3.02
CA ILE A 80 10.56 28.31 2.48
C ILE A 80 11.23 29.41 3.29
N ILE A 81 12.41 29.12 3.83
CA ILE A 81 13.26 30.10 4.50
C ILE A 81 14.36 30.52 3.52
N PRO A 82 14.52 31.83 3.22
CA PRO A 82 15.58 32.28 2.33
C PRO A 82 16.96 32.05 2.96
N ARG A 83 17.87 31.45 2.20
CA ARG A 83 19.27 31.26 2.60
C ARG A 83 20.03 32.58 2.60
N LYS A 84 21.02 32.71 3.49
CA LYS A 84 21.97 33.83 3.45
C LYS A 84 23.03 33.56 2.37
N ALA A 85 23.40 34.59 1.61
CA ALA A 85 24.45 34.46 0.60
C ALA A 85 25.79 34.08 1.25
N GLY A 86 26.39 32.95 0.84
CA GLY A 86 27.75 32.54 1.25
C GLY A 86 27.89 31.22 2.03
N GLU A 87 26.80 30.54 2.38
CA GLU A 87 26.87 29.23 3.06
C GLU A 87 27.28 28.11 2.07
N ARG A 88 28.37 27.37 2.37
CA ARG A 88 28.86 26.21 1.59
C ARG A 88 28.50 24.90 2.29
N THR A 89 28.00 23.94 1.51
CA THR A 89 27.51 22.61 1.94
C THR A 89 28.64 21.66 2.37
N ARG A 90 28.48 20.95 3.50
CA ARG A 90 29.17 19.66 3.72
C ARG A 90 28.32 18.55 3.09
N ARG A 91 28.98 17.68 2.33
CA ARG A 91 28.41 16.68 1.41
C ARG A 91 27.57 15.55 2.05
N SER A 92 27.23 15.63 3.35
CA SER A 92 26.41 14.63 4.06
C SER A 92 24.96 15.07 4.30
N GLU A 93 24.57 16.29 3.91
CA GLU A 93 23.18 16.77 3.93
C GLU A 93 22.53 16.59 2.55
N SER A 94 22.73 15.42 1.93
CA SER A 94 22.11 15.08 0.65
C SER A 94 20.68 14.60 0.87
N GLU A 95 19.77 15.57 1.04
CA GLU A 95 18.30 15.54 0.83
C GLU A 95 17.69 16.95 1.10
N GLU A 96 18.42 17.83 1.81
CA GLU A 96 17.97 19.15 2.31
C GLU A 96 18.30 20.36 1.41
N ASP A 97 18.36 20.19 0.09
CA ASP A 97 18.72 21.31 -0.80
C ASP A 97 17.50 22.17 -1.22
N GLY A 98 17.05 23.06 -0.31
CA GLY A 98 16.11 24.14 -0.67
C GLY A 98 15.39 24.92 0.44
N GLY A 99 15.62 24.60 1.73
CA GLY A 99 14.94 25.30 2.84
C GLY A 99 13.44 25.05 2.92
N MET A 100 12.94 23.97 2.30
CA MET A 100 11.56 23.52 2.40
C MET A 100 11.42 22.63 3.65
N LYS A 101 10.62 23.06 4.61
CA LYS A 101 10.23 22.21 5.74
C LYS A 101 8.80 21.73 5.50
N ASN A 102 8.57 20.42 5.49
CA ASN A 102 7.22 19.85 5.54
C ASN A 102 6.64 20.21 6.91
N VAL A 103 5.61 21.05 6.91
CA VAL A 103 5.02 21.56 8.15
C VAL A 103 3.56 21.18 8.32
N ALA A 104 2.90 20.69 7.27
CA ALA A 104 1.47 20.40 7.31
C ALA A 104 1.01 19.44 6.21
N LEU A 105 0.05 18.58 6.55
CA LEU A 105 -0.70 17.70 5.64
C LEU A 105 -2.21 17.89 5.89
N PHE A 106 -2.97 18.17 4.84
CA PHE A 106 -4.42 18.38 4.90
C PHE A 106 -5.10 18.09 3.56
N TYR A 107 -6.38 17.76 3.57
CA TYR A 107 -7.17 17.63 2.34
C TYR A 107 -7.62 18.99 1.83
N LEU A 108 -7.46 19.21 0.53
CA LEU A 108 -7.99 20.38 -0.17
C LEU A 108 -9.51 20.27 -0.35
N ASP A 109 -10.25 20.64 0.69
CA ASP A 109 -11.71 20.60 0.70
C ASP A 109 -12.27 21.77 1.52
N GLY A 110 -12.80 22.79 0.85
CA GLY A 110 -13.37 23.96 1.49
C GLY A 110 -12.33 24.94 2.07
N ASN A 111 -12.75 25.67 3.11
CA ASN A 111 -11.94 26.73 3.71
C ASN A 111 -11.15 26.19 4.91
N ILE A 112 -9.82 26.22 4.84
CA ILE A 112 -8.93 25.74 5.89
C ILE A 112 -8.06 26.88 6.38
N ASN A 113 -7.99 27.05 7.69
CA ASN A 113 -7.07 27.99 8.32
C ASN A 113 -5.97 27.21 9.04
N VAL A 114 -4.72 27.48 8.64
CA VAL A 114 -3.51 26.84 9.18
C VAL A 114 -2.82 27.80 10.15
N THR A 115 -2.63 27.36 11.38
CA THR A 115 -1.88 28.10 12.40
C THR A 115 -0.71 27.28 12.90
N PHE A 116 0.39 27.93 13.27
CA PHE A 116 1.58 27.25 13.75
C PHE A 116 1.87 27.66 15.19
N ASP A 117 2.29 26.69 16.00
CA ASP A 117 2.81 26.97 17.33
C ASP A 117 4.26 27.52 17.27
N THR A 118 4.83 27.83 18.43
CA THR A 118 6.21 28.35 18.54
C THR A 118 7.27 27.34 18.12
N SER A 119 6.94 26.05 18.12
CA SER A 119 7.79 24.94 17.68
C SER A 119 7.68 24.69 16.16
N GLY A 120 6.77 25.39 15.49
CA GLY A 120 6.50 25.27 14.06
C GLY A 120 5.61 24.08 13.69
N ILE A 121 4.86 23.52 14.65
CA ILE A 121 3.87 22.47 14.40
C ILE A 121 2.57 23.13 13.91
N ALA A 122 2.04 22.66 12.78
CA ALA A 122 0.79 23.16 12.24
C ALA A 122 -0.44 22.58 12.97
N THR A 123 -1.48 23.40 13.04
CA THR A 123 -2.82 23.08 13.49
C THR A 123 -3.82 23.62 12.46
N TYR A 124 -4.94 22.93 12.31
CA TYR A 124 -5.91 23.19 11.26
C TYR A 124 -7.27 23.48 11.87
N THR A 125 -8.02 24.37 11.24
CA THR A 125 -9.45 24.56 11.51
C THR A 125 -10.20 24.74 10.20
N GLY A 126 -11.47 24.33 10.19
CA GLY A 126 -12.30 24.38 8.99
C GLY A 126 -12.20 23.09 8.18
N GLY A 127 -12.26 23.23 6.86
CA GLY A 127 -12.31 22.12 5.93
C GLY A 127 -13.69 21.46 5.82
N GLY A 128 -13.89 20.73 4.73
CA GLY A 128 -15.07 19.92 4.50
C GLY A 128 -14.95 18.52 5.11
N LYS A 129 -15.61 17.54 4.49
CA LYS A 129 -15.76 16.21 5.09
C LYS A 129 -14.47 15.38 4.98
N GLU A 130 -13.67 15.57 3.93
CA GLU A 130 -12.40 14.86 3.75
C GLU A 130 -11.36 15.31 4.79
N GLN A 131 -11.26 16.63 5.01
CA GLN A 131 -10.33 17.18 6.02
C GLN A 131 -10.69 16.72 7.44
N LYS A 132 -11.98 16.72 7.80
CA LYS A 132 -12.42 16.24 9.12
C LYS A 132 -12.13 14.76 9.33
N ALA A 133 -12.26 13.95 8.28
CA ALA A 133 -11.94 12.54 8.33
C ALA A 133 -10.43 12.33 8.50
N TRP A 134 -9.61 13.12 7.81
CA TRP A 134 -8.15 13.13 7.99
C TRP A 134 -7.74 13.52 9.41
N GLU A 135 -8.33 14.57 9.99
CA GLU A 135 -8.07 14.95 11.39
C GLU A 135 -8.43 13.80 12.35
N SER A 136 -9.53 13.09 12.10
CA SER A 136 -9.87 11.90 12.88
C SER A 136 -8.82 10.80 12.75
N TYR A 137 -8.33 10.54 11.54
CA TYR A 137 -7.27 9.56 11.30
C TYR A 137 -5.97 9.97 12.00
N SER A 138 -5.50 11.21 11.82
CA SER A 138 -4.24 11.69 12.40
C SER A 138 -4.26 11.64 13.93
N ASN A 139 -5.35 12.08 14.56
CA ASN A 139 -5.48 12.03 16.02
C ASN A 139 -5.50 10.60 16.54
N GLU A 140 -6.18 9.68 15.85
CA GLU A 140 -6.23 8.28 16.25
C GLU A 140 -4.90 7.57 16.01
N ALA A 141 -4.20 7.86 14.91
CA ALA A 141 -2.87 7.35 14.64
C ALA A 141 -1.90 7.71 15.78
N ILE A 142 -1.89 8.99 16.20
CA ILE A 142 -1.07 9.47 17.33
C ILE A 142 -1.45 8.74 18.63
N THR A 143 -2.75 8.61 18.90
CA THR A 143 -3.25 7.99 20.13
C THR A 143 -2.90 6.51 20.20
N ARG A 144 -3.13 5.77 19.12
CA ARG A 144 -2.80 4.35 19.03
C ARG A 144 -1.28 4.14 19.05
N SER A 145 -0.50 4.99 18.38
CA SER A 145 0.97 4.91 18.40
C SER A 145 1.54 5.04 19.82
N LYS A 146 1.01 5.97 20.64
CA LYS A 146 1.40 6.08 22.07
C LYS A 146 1.10 4.81 22.87
N SER A 147 0.06 4.07 22.51
CA SER A 147 -0.32 2.82 23.21
C SER A 147 0.68 1.68 22.97
N LEU A 148 1.45 1.72 21.88
CA LEU A 148 2.48 0.73 21.56
C LEU A 148 3.74 0.86 22.44
N LYS A 149 3.88 1.92 23.24
CA LYS A 149 5.01 2.15 24.16
C LYS A 149 6.40 1.98 23.52
N GLY A 150 6.53 2.37 22.26
CA GLY A 150 7.79 2.26 21.50
C GLY A 150 8.02 0.90 20.83
N ALA A 151 7.09 -0.05 20.93
CA ALA A 151 7.07 -1.23 20.07
C ALA A 151 6.68 -0.84 18.64
N ASP A 152 7.27 -1.53 17.66
CA ASP A 152 6.85 -1.41 16.26
C ASP A 152 5.49 -2.09 16.08
N GLY A 153 4.48 -1.32 15.69
CA GLY A 153 3.15 -1.84 15.40
C GLY A 153 3.06 -2.54 14.04
N GLY A 154 4.12 -2.43 13.22
CA GLY A 154 4.21 -3.02 11.90
C GLY A 154 3.05 -2.62 10.98
N MET A 155 2.80 -3.46 9.98
CA MET A 155 1.68 -3.26 9.06
C MET A 155 0.32 -3.47 9.72
N GLU A 156 0.21 -4.34 10.74
CA GLU A 156 -1.04 -4.61 11.46
C GLU A 156 -1.63 -3.34 12.08
N PHE A 157 -0.78 -2.44 12.61
CA PHE A 157 -1.21 -1.13 13.08
C PHE A 157 -2.03 -0.37 12.03
N TYR A 158 -1.52 -0.31 10.79
CA TYR A 158 -2.16 0.39 9.70
C TYR A 158 -3.39 -0.36 9.20
N GLU A 159 -3.35 -1.70 9.13
CA GLU A 159 -4.49 -2.51 8.69
C GLU A 159 -5.74 -2.24 9.54
N VAL A 160 -5.58 -2.27 10.87
CA VAL A 160 -6.69 -2.00 11.80
C VAL A 160 -7.14 -0.54 11.70
N LEU A 161 -6.19 0.40 11.72
CA LEU A 161 -6.50 1.84 11.69
C LEU A 161 -7.26 2.24 10.41
N VAL A 162 -6.79 1.78 9.25
CA VAL A 162 -7.43 2.07 7.96
C VAL A 162 -8.78 1.36 7.85
N SER A 163 -8.91 0.11 8.31
CA SER A 163 -10.19 -0.60 8.33
C SER A 163 -11.26 0.16 9.11
N ASP A 164 -10.89 0.72 10.27
CA ASP A 164 -11.79 1.52 11.09
C ASP A 164 -12.13 2.87 10.44
N MET A 165 -11.18 3.53 9.76
CA MET A 165 -11.48 4.73 8.98
C MET A 165 -12.47 4.46 7.85
N VAL A 166 -12.31 3.35 7.12
CA VAL A 166 -13.21 2.97 6.02
C VAL A 166 -14.63 2.72 6.53
N LYS A 167 -14.78 2.05 7.69
CA LYS A 167 -16.09 1.83 8.32
C LYS A 167 -16.74 3.14 8.78
N ARG A 168 -15.98 4.06 9.36
CA ARG A 168 -16.51 5.33 9.90
C ARG A 168 -16.77 6.38 8.81
N PHE A 169 -16.00 6.34 7.73
CA PHE A 169 -16.06 7.32 6.64
C PHE A 169 -16.23 6.64 5.26
N PRO A 170 -17.31 5.87 5.02
CA PRO A 170 -17.46 5.07 3.81
C PRO A 170 -17.68 5.89 2.52
N ASP A 171 -18.13 7.14 2.63
CA ASP A 171 -18.27 8.08 1.51
C ASP A 171 -17.23 9.21 1.56
N ASN A 172 -15.95 8.84 1.58
CA ASN A 172 -14.84 9.79 1.77
C ASN A 172 -13.60 9.39 0.96
N TYR A 173 -12.99 10.35 0.26
CA TYR A 173 -11.76 10.09 -0.50
C TYR A 173 -10.57 9.76 0.39
N MET A 174 -10.52 10.26 1.64
CA MET A 174 -9.47 9.89 2.60
C MET A 174 -9.42 8.39 2.84
N SER A 175 -10.58 7.75 2.99
CA SER A 175 -10.65 6.29 3.19
C SER A 175 -10.13 5.53 1.98
N VAL A 176 -10.45 5.98 0.77
CA VAL A 176 -9.94 5.37 -0.47
C VAL A 176 -8.43 5.59 -0.61
N ASP A 177 -7.95 6.81 -0.34
CA ASP A 177 -6.54 7.17 -0.43
C ASP A 177 -5.68 6.40 0.61
N LEU A 178 -6.21 6.14 1.81
CA LEU A 178 -5.53 5.30 2.81
C LEU A 178 -5.45 3.82 2.39
N MET A 179 -6.44 3.31 1.65
CA MET A 179 -6.41 1.93 1.17
C MET A 179 -5.27 1.67 0.18
N ASP A 180 -4.72 2.70 -0.48
CA ASP A 180 -3.60 2.57 -1.41
C ASP A 180 -2.35 1.92 -0.78
N LEU A 181 -2.18 2.08 0.54
CA LEU A 181 -1.11 1.41 1.28
C LEU A 181 -1.10 -0.12 1.07
N PHE A 182 -2.26 -0.70 0.77
CA PHE A 182 -2.46 -2.14 0.62
C PHE A 182 -2.85 -2.57 -0.80
N THR A 183 -2.98 -1.65 -1.75
CA THR A 183 -3.46 -1.95 -3.12
C THR A 183 -2.47 -1.60 -4.22
N GLN A 184 -1.35 -0.94 -3.89
CA GLN A 184 -0.29 -0.65 -4.86
C GLN A 184 0.45 -1.90 -5.34
N SER A 185 0.67 -2.86 -4.44
CA SER A 185 1.40 -4.11 -4.70
C SER A 185 0.45 -5.31 -4.77
N SER A 186 0.79 -6.44 -4.11
CA SER A 186 -0.12 -7.57 -3.95
C SER A 186 -1.28 -7.21 -3.02
N ILE A 187 -2.49 -7.62 -3.40
CA ILE A 187 -3.71 -7.36 -2.63
C ILE A 187 -4.03 -8.59 -1.81
N ASN A 188 -4.12 -8.44 -0.48
CA ASN A 188 -4.70 -9.44 0.40
C ASN A 188 -6.24 -9.33 0.37
N PRO A 189 -6.97 -10.30 -0.23
CA PRO A 189 -8.42 -10.20 -0.33
C PRO A 189 -9.14 -10.19 1.01
N LYS A 190 -8.61 -10.92 2.02
CA LYS A 190 -9.23 -10.98 3.36
C LYS A 190 -9.21 -9.63 4.07
N LEU A 191 -8.26 -8.76 3.74
CA LEU A 191 -8.16 -7.41 4.27
C LEU A 191 -8.99 -6.41 3.44
N ILE A 192 -8.83 -6.44 2.11
CA ILE A 192 -9.31 -5.38 1.22
C ILE A 192 -10.76 -5.57 0.80
N GLU A 193 -11.26 -6.79 0.65
CA GLU A 193 -12.66 -7.02 0.30
C GLU A 193 -13.63 -6.48 1.36
N PRO A 194 -13.44 -6.72 2.67
CA PRO A 194 -14.29 -6.11 3.69
C PRO A 194 -14.25 -4.58 3.68
N MET A 195 -13.08 -3.97 3.45
CA MET A 195 -12.97 -2.51 3.31
C MET A 195 -13.76 -2.01 2.09
N TYR A 196 -13.55 -2.63 0.92
CA TYR A 196 -14.28 -2.32 -0.32
C TYR A 196 -15.80 -2.40 -0.14
N ASN A 197 -16.29 -3.46 0.50
CA ASN A 197 -17.72 -3.67 0.72
C ASN A 197 -18.34 -2.63 1.66
N ASN A 198 -17.54 -2.05 2.57
CA ASN A 198 -17.99 -0.96 3.45
C ASN A 198 -18.04 0.40 2.74
N LEU A 199 -17.27 0.60 1.65
CA LEU A 199 -17.32 1.85 0.90
C LEU A 199 -18.73 2.10 0.34
N SER A 200 -19.12 3.38 0.31
CA SER A 200 -20.34 3.82 -0.35
C SER A 200 -20.30 3.48 -1.85
N LYS A 201 -21.47 3.41 -2.49
CA LYS A 201 -21.54 3.17 -3.94
C LYS A 201 -20.78 4.22 -4.75
N ARG A 202 -20.77 5.47 -4.31
CA ARG A 202 -19.98 6.52 -4.96
C ARG A 202 -18.48 6.20 -4.91
N MET A 203 -17.96 5.81 -3.75
CA MET A 203 -16.55 5.47 -3.59
C MET A 203 -16.16 4.15 -4.23
N GLN A 204 -17.04 3.14 -4.27
CA GLN A 204 -16.79 1.90 -5.02
C GLN A 204 -16.57 2.13 -6.53
N HIS A 205 -17.08 3.25 -7.07
CA HIS A 205 -16.92 3.64 -8.48
C HIS A 205 -15.96 4.84 -8.64
N SER A 206 -15.18 5.19 -7.63
CA SER A 206 -14.10 6.16 -7.82
C SER A 206 -13.05 5.57 -8.76
N GLU A 207 -12.42 6.42 -9.56
CA GLU A 207 -11.40 6.00 -10.53
C GLU A 207 -10.25 5.24 -9.86
N LYS A 208 -9.85 5.65 -8.65
CA LYS A 208 -8.83 4.94 -7.85
C LYS A 208 -9.26 3.51 -7.49
N VAL A 209 -10.50 3.32 -7.01
CA VAL A 209 -11.02 1.98 -6.72
C VAL A 209 -11.14 1.13 -7.98
N LEU A 210 -11.62 1.71 -9.08
CA LEU A 210 -11.68 1.02 -10.37
C LEU A 210 -10.28 0.61 -10.89
N GLY A 211 -9.24 1.35 -10.53
CA GLY A 211 -7.85 1.03 -10.88
C GLY A 211 -7.30 -0.24 -10.21
N TRP A 212 -7.67 -0.51 -8.96
CA TRP A 212 -7.18 -1.70 -8.23
C TRP A 212 -8.23 -2.82 -8.06
N LYS A 213 -9.52 -2.56 -8.30
CA LYS A 213 -10.59 -3.56 -8.15
C LYS A 213 -10.37 -4.83 -8.99
N PRO A 214 -9.89 -4.77 -10.25
CA PRO A 214 -9.57 -5.98 -11.01
C PRO A 214 -8.49 -6.84 -10.33
N LYS A 215 -7.48 -6.21 -9.73
CA LYS A 215 -6.43 -6.92 -8.97
C LYS A 215 -7.00 -7.61 -7.73
N LEU A 216 -7.98 -6.99 -7.05
CA LEU A 216 -8.69 -7.64 -5.94
C LEU A 216 -9.47 -8.87 -6.43
N ASP A 217 -10.17 -8.76 -7.56
CA ASP A 217 -10.93 -9.89 -8.11
C ASP A 217 -10.02 -11.03 -8.57
N GLU A 218 -8.88 -10.72 -9.19
CA GLU A 218 -7.84 -11.69 -9.53
C GLU A 218 -7.28 -12.37 -8.28
N ALA A 219 -6.93 -11.59 -7.25
CA ALA A 219 -6.42 -12.13 -5.99
C ALA A 219 -7.44 -13.04 -5.31
N LYS A 220 -8.73 -12.67 -5.30
CA LYS A 220 -9.83 -13.50 -4.80
C LYS A 220 -9.95 -14.81 -5.56
N LEU A 221 -9.89 -14.75 -6.89
CA LEU A 221 -9.97 -15.95 -7.73
C LEU A 221 -8.77 -16.87 -7.45
N ALA A 222 -7.57 -16.30 -7.36
CA ALA A 222 -6.35 -17.04 -7.12
C ALA A 222 -6.37 -17.81 -5.78
N VAL A 223 -6.97 -17.24 -4.73
CA VAL A 223 -7.07 -17.89 -3.41
C VAL A 223 -8.41 -18.59 -3.16
N SER A 224 -9.26 -18.71 -4.18
CA SER A 224 -10.61 -19.29 -4.04
C SER A 224 -10.63 -20.79 -3.74
N GLY A 225 -9.47 -21.46 -3.77
CA GLY A 225 -9.41 -22.92 -3.68
C GLY A 225 -9.97 -23.61 -4.93
N ASN A 226 -10.04 -22.90 -6.07
CA ASN A 226 -10.48 -23.47 -7.35
C ASN A 226 -9.40 -23.41 -8.44
N VAL A 227 -8.32 -22.64 -8.23
CA VAL A 227 -7.20 -22.53 -9.16
C VAL A 227 -6.17 -23.60 -8.81
N LEU A 228 -5.85 -24.47 -9.77
CA LEU A 228 -4.75 -25.43 -9.62
C LEU A 228 -3.41 -24.71 -9.71
N ALA A 229 -2.49 -25.07 -8.83
CA ALA A 229 -1.12 -24.61 -8.88
C ALA A 229 -0.41 -25.20 -10.11
N THR A 230 0.41 -24.39 -10.79
CA THR A 230 1.17 -24.86 -11.95
C THR A 230 2.24 -25.85 -11.51
N GLU A 231 2.19 -27.06 -12.03
CA GLU A 231 3.20 -28.07 -11.71
C GLU A 231 4.58 -27.70 -12.23
N PHE A 232 5.60 -28.02 -11.45
CA PHE A 232 6.99 -27.86 -11.82
C PHE A 232 7.87 -28.93 -11.18
N THR A 233 9.03 -29.13 -11.77
CA THR A 233 10.11 -29.95 -11.23
C THR A 233 11.40 -29.14 -11.29
N LEU A 234 12.07 -29.02 -10.15
CA LEU A 234 13.36 -28.32 -10.01
C LEU A 234 14.33 -29.21 -9.23
N ASN A 235 15.62 -28.87 -9.26
CA ASN A 235 16.63 -29.64 -8.56
C ASN A 235 16.88 -29.08 -7.16
N ASP A 236 17.06 -29.98 -6.19
CA ASP A 236 17.41 -29.66 -4.81
C ASP A 236 18.90 -29.25 -4.65
N THR A 237 19.34 -29.10 -3.40
CA THR A 237 20.72 -28.77 -3.06
C THR A 237 21.75 -29.83 -3.50
N GLU A 238 21.34 -31.09 -3.58
CA GLU A 238 22.15 -32.24 -3.99
C GLU A 238 22.07 -32.53 -5.50
N GLY A 239 21.14 -31.89 -6.21
CA GLY A 239 20.89 -32.07 -7.63
C GLY A 239 19.79 -33.09 -7.95
N ASN A 240 19.09 -33.62 -6.94
CA ASN A 240 17.96 -34.52 -7.15
C ASN A 240 16.73 -33.73 -7.61
N SER A 241 15.93 -34.33 -8.49
CA SER A 241 14.71 -33.69 -8.99
C SER A 241 13.58 -33.78 -7.97
N VAL A 242 13.00 -32.63 -7.66
CA VAL A 242 11.88 -32.43 -6.74
C VAL A 242 10.71 -31.88 -7.54
N ALA A 243 9.60 -32.61 -7.55
CA ALA A 243 8.38 -32.20 -8.24
C ALA A 243 7.36 -31.66 -7.23
N LEU A 244 6.66 -30.56 -7.54
CA LEU A 244 5.59 -30.04 -6.68
C LEU A 244 4.49 -31.08 -6.41
N ALA A 245 4.19 -31.94 -7.38
CA ALA A 245 3.27 -33.06 -7.25
C ALA A 245 3.65 -34.06 -6.12
N SER A 246 4.92 -34.16 -5.71
CA SER A 246 5.32 -35.06 -4.61
C SER A 246 4.72 -34.65 -3.26
N TYR A 247 4.28 -33.40 -3.14
CA TYR A 247 3.73 -32.85 -1.90
C TYR A 247 2.21 -33.03 -1.75
N ARG A 248 1.54 -33.69 -2.72
CA ARG A 248 0.09 -33.94 -2.63
C ARG A 248 -0.27 -34.68 -1.34
N GLY A 249 -1.43 -34.34 -0.79
CA GLY A 249 -1.86 -34.81 0.54
C GLY A 249 -1.38 -33.93 1.70
N SER A 250 -0.58 -32.89 1.46
CA SER A 250 -0.17 -31.89 2.45
C SER A 250 -0.51 -30.48 1.99
N TYR A 251 -0.68 -29.56 2.94
CA TYR A 251 -0.60 -28.13 2.66
C TYR A 251 0.86 -27.76 2.40
N VAL A 252 1.11 -26.99 1.35
CA VAL A 252 2.46 -26.60 0.94
C VAL A 252 2.55 -25.10 0.79
N LEU A 253 3.44 -24.46 1.53
CA LEU A 253 3.85 -23.09 1.27
C LEU A 253 5.02 -23.13 0.28
N VAL A 254 4.77 -22.76 -0.98
CA VAL A 254 5.84 -22.55 -1.95
C VAL A 254 6.34 -21.11 -1.75
N ASP A 255 7.57 -20.98 -1.26
CA ASP A 255 8.18 -19.71 -0.88
C ASP A 255 9.25 -19.28 -1.88
N PHE A 256 9.00 -18.19 -2.60
CA PHE A 256 9.91 -17.63 -3.59
C PHE A 256 10.82 -16.59 -2.93
N TRP A 257 12.12 -16.90 -2.91
CA TRP A 257 13.12 -16.13 -2.18
C TRP A 257 14.47 -16.09 -2.91
N ALA A 258 15.46 -15.39 -2.35
CA ALA A 258 16.85 -15.43 -2.82
C ALA A 258 17.83 -15.04 -1.71
N SER A 259 19.09 -15.49 -1.82
CA SER A 259 20.15 -15.20 -0.84
C SER A 259 20.41 -13.70 -0.65
N TRP A 260 20.21 -12.91 -1.71
CA TRP A 260 20.41 -11.45 -1.74
C TRP A 260 19.16 -10.66 -1.32
N CYS A 261 18.02 -11.32 -1.12
CA CYS A 261 16.78 -10.68 -0.73
C CYS A 261 16.72 -10.48 0.79
N VAL A 262 17.21 -9.33 1.26
CA VAL A 262 17.14 -8.94 2.69
C VAL A 262 15.72 -9.08 3.30
N PRO A 263 14.64 -8.55 2.69
CA PRO A 263 13.29 -8.70 3.26
C PRO A 263 12.79 -10.16 3.28
N CYS A 264 13.21 -11.00 2.33
CA CYS A 264 12.90 -12.42 2.36
C CYS A 264 13.58 -13.10 3.56
N ARG A 265 14.88 -12.84 3.75
CA ARG A 265 15.65 -13.38 4.88
C ARG A 265 15.14 -12.89 6.24
N ALA A 266 14.61 -11.67 6.30
CA ALA A 266 13.95 -11.15 7.49
C ALA A 266 12.62 -11.86 7.81
N GLU A 267 11.93 -12.43 6.81
CA GLU A 267 10.69 -13.19 6.97
C GLU A 267 10.93 -14.68 7.29
N ASN A 268 12.11 -15.23 6.96
CA ASN A 268 12.48 -16.63 7.23
C ASN A 268 12.21 -17.08 8.69
N PRO A 269 12.51 -16.30 9.75
CA PRO A 269 12.16 -16.66 11.11
C PRO A 269 10.65 -16.84 11.34
N ASN A 270 9.81 -16.04 10.67
CA ASN A 270 8.36 -16.18 10.76
C ASN A 270 7.85 -17.44 10.04
N VAL A 271 8.40 -17.75 8.87
CA VAL A 271 8.10 -19.01 8.15
C VAL A 271 8.57 -20.22 8.95
N LEU A 272 9.74 -20.15 9.58
CA LEU A 272 10.25 -21.21 10.46
C LEU A 272 9.35 -21.45 11.66
N ALA A 273 8.86 -20.38 12.31
CA ALA A 273 7.89 -20.51 13.38
C ALA A 273 6.57 -21.18 12.92
N ALA A 274 6.10 -20.87 11.71
CA ALA A 274 4.93 -21.51 11.13
C ALA A 274 5.20 -22.99 10.82
N TYR A 275 6.34 -23.30 10.21
CA TYR A 275 6.75 -24.68 9.89
C TYR A 275 6.83 -25.53 11.15
N GLU A 276 7.55 -25.08 12.18
CA GLU A 276 7.69 -25.83 13.44
C GLU A 276 6.33 -26.08 14.13
N LYS A 277 5.40 -25.14 14.02
CA LYS A 277 4.06 -25.27 14.61
C LYS A 277 3.17 -26.28 13.87
N TYR A 278 3.29 -26.38 12.54
CA TYR A 278 2.34 -27.13 11.70
C TYR A 278 2.93 -28.34 10.96
N LYS A 279 4.25 -28.57 10.98
CA LYS A 279 4.90 -29.66 10.22
C LYS A 279 4.32 -31.06 10.48
N ASP A 280 3.94 -31.34 11.72
CA ASP A 280 3.32 -32.62 12.12
C ASP A 280 1.83 -32.73 11.73
N LYS A 281 1.25 -31.64 11.22
CA LYS A 281 -0.14 -31.53 10.76
C LYS A 281 -0.26 -31.46 9.25
N LYS A 282 0.60 -32.19 8.52
CA LYS A 282 0.62 -32.21 7.04
C LYS A 282 0.84 -30.82 6.44
N PHE A 283 1.68 -29.99 7.06
CA PHE A 283 2.18 -28.75 6.48
C PHE A 283 3.63 -28.93 6.05
N GLN A 284 3.95 -28.44 4.87
CA GLN A 284 5.29 -28.44 4.30
C GLN A 284 5.62 -27.06 3.75
N VAL A 285 6.91 -26.77 3.65
CA VAL A 285 7.41 -25.58 2.95
C VAL A 285 8.33 -26.07 1.84
N LEU A 286 8.25 -25.45 0.67
CA LEU A 286 9.16 -25.69 -0.44
C LEU A 286 9.76 -24.35 -0.85
N GLY A 287 11.06 -24.16 -0.59
CA GLY A 287 11.74 -22.93 -0.97
C GLY A 287 12.16 -22.98 -2.43
N VAL A 288 11.69 -22.03 -3.23
CA VAL A 288 12.08 -21.86 -4.65
C VAL A 288 12.97 -20.63 -4.75
N SER A 289 14.26 -20.84 -4.98
CA SER A 289 15.23 -19.75 -5.04
C SER A 289 15.31 -19.11 -6.43
N LEU A 290 15.46 -17.78 -6.44
CA LEU A 290 15.78 -16.94 -7.60
C LEU A 290 17.27 -16.56 -7.65
N ASP A 291 18.13 -17.26 -6.90
CA ASP A 291 19.58 -17.09 -6.99
C ASP A 291 20.12 -17.53 -8.34
N GLU A 292 21.18 -16.89 -8.84
CA GLU A 292 21.91 -17.31 -10.05
C GLU A 292 23.19 -18.10 -9.72
N LYS A 293 23.57 -18.15 -8.44
CA LYS A 293 24.82 -18.78 -7.96
C LYS A 293 24.54 -19.77 -6.84
N LYS A 294 24.89 -21.04 -7.06
CA LYS A 294 24.67 -22.14 -6.12
C LYS A 294 25.34 -21.88 -4.77
N GLU A 295 26.54 -21.33 -4.76
CA GLU A 295 27.32 -21.11 -3.53
C GLU A 295 26.66 -20.09 -2.60
N ALA A 296 26.12 -19.00 -3.17
CA ALA A 296 25.42 -17.96 -2.40
C ALA A 296 24.12 -18.50 -1.81
N TRP A 297 23.36 -19.25 -2.61
CA TRP A 297 22.13 -19.92 -2.19
C TRP A 297 22.36 -20.91 -1.04
N LEU A 298 23.31 -21.85 -1.19
CA LEU A 298 23.64 -22.83 -0.15
C LEU A 298 24.14 -22.17 1.14
N LYS A 299 24.96 -21.12 1.01
CA LYS A 299 25.42 -20.35 2.17
C LYS A 299 24.26 -19.72 2.92
N ALA A 300 23.33 -19.07 2.22
CA ALA A 300 22.16 -18.45 2.85
C ALA A 300 21.24 -19.48 3.52
N ILE A 301 21.00 -20.64 2.90
CA ILE A 301 20.24 -21.74 3.51
C ILE A 301 20.84 -22.14 4.87
N ALA A 302 22.16 -22.31 4.92
CA ALA A 302 22.87 -22.70 6.13
C ALA A 302 22.85 -21.60 7.21
N GLU A 303 23.07 -20.34 6.81
CA GLU A 303 23.04 -19.19 7.72
C GLU A 303 21.65 -18.98 8.35
N ASP A 304 20.60 -19.10 7.53
CA ASP A 304 19.21 -18.88 7.97
C ASP A 304 18.57 -20.15 8.58
N LYS A 305 19.30 -21.27 8.55
CA LYS A 305 18.88 -22.56 9.12
C LYS A 305 17.53 -23.03 8.59
N LEU A 306 17.35 -23.00 7.28
CA LEU A 306 16.09 -23.38 6.62
C LEU A 306 16.01 -24.92 6.52
N PRO A 307 15.15 -25.60 7.31
CA PRO A 307 15.17 -27.06 7.43
C PRO A 307 14.37 -27.79 6.33
N TRP A 308 13.55 -27.08 5.57
CA TRP A 308 12.70 -27.65 4.53
C TRP A 308 13.44 -27.75 3.20
N GLU A 309 12.85 -28.48 2.25
CA GLU A 309 13.44 -28.69 0.93
C GLU A 309 13.57 -27.37 0.15
N GLN A 310 14.70 -27.23 -0.53
CA GLN A 310 15.09 -26.03 -1.25
C GLN A 310 15.44 -26.42 -2.68
N VAL A 311 14.86 -25.72 -3.66
CA VAL A 311 15.08 -25.97 -5.09
C VAL A 311 15.48 -24.70 -5.83
N CYS A 312 16.28 -24.84 -6.89
CA CYS A 312 16.71 -23.72 -7.72
C CYS A 312 17.09 -24.19 -9.14
N ASP A 313 16.74 -23.42 -10.18
CA ASP A 313 17.22 -23.63 -11.56
C ASP A 313 18.34 -22.67 -11.98
N PHE A 314 18.72 -21.75 -11.10
CA PHE A 314 19.70 -20.69 -11.32
C PHE A 314 19.37 -19.73 -12.47
N LYS A 315 18.09 -19.58 -12.82
CA LYS A 315 17.61 -18.70 -13.90
C LYS A 315 16.97 -17.41 -13.40
N ALA A 316 16.86 -17.21 -12.08
CA ALA A 316 16.27 -16.02 -11.47
C ALA A 316 14.90 -15.65 -12.10
N ALA A 317 14.77 -14.41 -12.59
CA ALA A 317 13.54 -13.91 -13.25
C ALA A 317 13.21 -14.64 -14.56
N GLU A 318 14.20 -15.27 -15.21
CA GLU A 318 13.99 -16.02 -16.45
C GLU A 318 13.49 -17.45 -16.23
N SER A 319 13.41 -17.89 -14.98
CA SER A 319 12.87 -19.21 -14.63
C SER A 319 11.43 -19.37 -15.17
N PRO A 320 11.13 -20.50 -15.84
CA PRO A 320 9.76 -20.85 -16.20
C PRO A 320 8.82 -20.91 -14.99
N VAL A 321 9.34 -21.29 -13.81
CA VAL A 321 8.53 -21.39 -12.58
C VAL A 321 8.16 -19.99 -12.08
N THR A 322 9.12 -19.08 -11.97
CA THR A 322 8.88 -17.66 -11.61
C THR A 322 7.83 -17.02 -12.51
N LYS A 323 7.92 -17.25 -13.83
CA LYS A 323 6.95 -16.75 -14.82
C LYS A 323 5.57 -17.41 -14.67
N ALA A 324 5.52 -18.73 -14.48
CA ALA A 324 4.27 -19.47 -14.33
C ALA A 324 3.45 -19.05 -13.10
N TYR A 325 4.12 -18.60 -12.03
CA TYR A 325 3.48 -18.11 -10.81
C TYR A 325 3.30 -16.58 -10.79
N ASN A 326 3.68 -15.89 -11.87
CA ASN A 326 3.66 -14.43 -12.02
C ASN A 326 4.41 -13.71 -10.87
N VAL A 327 5.59 -14.22 -10.50
CA VAL A 327 6.42 -13.64 -9.45
C VAL A 327 7.25 -12.50 -10.05
N SER A 328 6.75 -11.27 -9.90
CA SER A 328 7.45 -10.05 -10.37
C SER A 328 8.35 -9.40 -9.33
N SER A 329 8.22 -9.80 -8.06
CA SER A 329 9.00 -9.30 -6.94
C SER A 329 9.04 -10.34 -5.81
N ILE A 330 10.12 -10.35 -5.05
CA ILE A 330 10.25 -11.18 -3.83
C ILE A 330 10.41 -10.28 -2.60
N PRO A 331 9.96 -10.71 -1.40
CA PRO A 331 9.40 -12.04 -1.09
C PRO A 331 8.02 -12.28 -1.73
N ALA A 332 7.74 -13.52 -2.13
CA ALA A 332 6.44 -13.93 -2.63
C ALA A 332 6.17 -15.38 -2.24
N ASN A 333 4.93 -15.74 -1.99
CA ASN A 333 4.59 -17.14 -1.73
C ASN A 333 3.19 -17.50 -2.18
N VAL A 334 2.97 -18.80 -2.33
CA VAL A 334 1.65 -19.37 -2.57
C VAL A 334 1.43 -20.54 -1.61
N LEU A 335 0.27 -20.55 -0.96
CA LEU A 335 -0.18 -21.66 -0.14
C LEU A 335 -1.08 -22.56 -0.97
N ILE A 336 -0.73 -23.83 -1.04
CA ILE A 336 -1.39 -24.86 -1.84
C ILE A 336 -2.02 -25.89 -0.90
N ASP A 337 -3.25 -26.30 -1.19
CA ASP A 337 -3.98 -27.32 -0.42
C ASP A 337 -3.53 -28.75 -0.79
N PRO A 338 -3.96 -29.78 -0.03
CA PRO A 338 -3.64 -31.19 -0.32
C PRO A 338 -4.01 -31.70 -1.72
N ASN A 339 -4.94 -31.03 -2.41
CA ASN A 339 -5.39 -31.39 -3.76
C ASN A 339 -4.61 -30.63 -4.85
N GLY A 340 -3.68 -29.75 -4.49
CA GLY A 340 -2.90 -28.95 -5.43
C GLY A 340 -3.55 -27.63 -5.83
N LYS A 341 -4.51 -27.12 -5.05
CA LYS A 341 -5.20 -25.86 -5.34
C LYS A 341 -4.65 -24.72 -4.50
N ILE A 342 -4.53 -23.53 -5.11
CA ILE A 342 -4.06 -22.34 -4.42
C ILE A 342 -5.16 -21.83 -3.47
N VAL A 343 -4.79 -21.67 -2.19
CA VAL A 343 -5.65 -21.23 -1.09
C VAL A 343 -5.08 -20.03 -0.32
N GLY A 344 -3.91 -19.53 -0.73
CA GLY A 344 -3.32 -18.31 -0.21
C GLY A 344 -2.20 -17.79 -1.10
N LYS A 345 -1.95 -16.47 -1.08
CA LYS A 345 -0.83 -15.82 -1.77
C LYS A 345 -0.26 -14.70 -0.92
N ASP A 346 1.04 -14.47 -1.03
CA ASP A 346 1.78 -13.37 -0.39
C ASP A 346 1.52 -13.26 1.12
N LEU A 347 1.41 -14.41 1.79
CA LEU A 347 1.15 -14.51 3.21
C LEU A 347 2.44 -14.24 3.99
N ARG A 348 2.44 -13.24 4.86
CA ARG A 348 3.60 -12.86 5.69
C ARG A 348 3.17 -12.52 7.10
N GLY A 349 4.11 -12.59 8.04
CA GLY A 349 3.85 -12.29 9.45
C GLY A 349 2.61 -13.02 9.96
N LYS A 350 1.71 -12.26 10.60
CA LYS A 350 0.45 -12.75 11.16
C LYS A 350 -0.49 -13.38 10.14
N ALA A 351 -0.54 -12.85 8.91
CA ALA A 351 -1.46 -13.35 7.87
C ALA A 351 -1.18 -14.81 7.49
N LEU A 352 0.10 -15.22 7.52
CA LEU A 352 0.49 -16.63 7.34
C LEU A 352 -0.06 -17.51 8.46
N HIS A 353 0.20 -17.12 9.72
CA HIS A 353 -0.23 -17.90 10.88
C HIS A 353 -1.74 -18.02 11.00
N ASP A 354 -2.47 -16.92 10.78
CA ASP A 354 -3.93 -16.89 10.80
C ASP A 354 -4.51 -17.80 9.72
N THR A 355 -3.98 -17.74 8.51
CA THR A 355 -4.45 -18.58 7.40
C THR A 355 -4.17 -20.06 7.65
N LEU A 356 -3.00 -20.40 8.17
CA LEU A 356 -2.68 -21.79 8.53
C LEU A 356 -3.56 -22.28 9.70
N ALA A 357 -3.83 -21.44 10.69
CA ALA A 357 -4.71 -21.81 11.81
C ALA A 357 -6.16 -22.07 11.35
N GLU A 358 -6.64 -21.34 10.35
CA GLU A 358 -7.96 -21.52 9.76
C GLU A 358 -8.07 -22.84 8.98
N LEU A 359 -7.03 -23.17 8.20
CA LEU A 359 -7.03 -24.30 7.27
C LEU A 359 -6.59 -25.62 7.93
N ILE A 360 -5.63 -25.56 8.86
CA ILE A 360 -4.98 -26.73 9.46
C ILE A 360 -5.40 -26.85 10.92
N LYS A 361 -6.37 -27.74 11.17
CA LYS A 361 -6.94 -27.98 12.51
C LYS A 361 -6.07 -28.92 13.35
#